data_AF-A0A4Y8YBU3-F1
#
_entry.id   AF-A0A4Y8YBU3-F1
#
_cell.length_a   1.000
_cell.length_b   1.000
_cell.length_c   1.000
_cell.angle_alpha   90.00
_cell.angle_beta   90.00
_cell.angle_gamma   90.00
#
_symmetry.space_group_name_H-M   'P 1'
#
loop_
_entity.id
_entity.type
_entity.pdbx_description
1 polymer ?
#
loop_
_entity_poly.entity_id
_entity_poly.type
_entity_poly.pdbx_seq_one_letter_code
_entity_poly.pdbx_strand_id
1 'polypeptide(L)' 'MRAPFTHLHVHTQYSLLDGAARLGDMFKACNEMGMSHIAMTDHGNL' A
#
# COMPACT_ATOMS: atom_id res chain seq x y z
N MET A 1 -24.24 -0.62 4.38
CA MET A 1 -23.13 -0.51 3.40
C MET A 1 -21.91 -0.02 4.18
N ARG A 2 -20.75 -0.67 4.07
CA ARG A 2 -19.54 -0.25 4.80
C ARG A 2 -18.94 0.95 4.07
N ALA A 3 -18.41 1.93 4.79
CA ALA A 3 -17.73 3.06 4.17
C ALA A 3 -16.51 2.57 3.35
N PRO A 4 -16.23 3.16 2.18
CA PRO A 4 -15.03 2.83 1.43
C PRO A 4 -13.78 3.16 2.28
N PHE A 5 -12.76 2.32 2.17
CA PHE A 5 -11.52 2.46 2.93
C PHE A 5 -10.32 2.45 1.96
N THR A 6 -9.28 3.19 2.32
CA THR A 6 -8.02 3.26 1.57
C THR A 6 -6.86 3.50 2.53
N HIS A 7 -5.71 2.89 2.25
CA HIS A 7 -4.47 3.18 2.96
C HIS A 7 -3.79 4.40 2.36
N LEU A 8 -3.59 5.43 3.18
CA LEU A 8 -2.88 6.66 2.81
C LEU A 8 -1.45 6.72 3.38
N HIS A 9 -1.07 5.73 4.19
CA HIS A 9 0.26 5.59 4.77
C HIS A 9 0.63 4.11 4.73
N VAL A 10 1.55 3.74 3.84
CA VAL A 10 2.07 2.38 3.72
C VAL A 10 3.47 2.41 3.16
N HIS A 11 4.28 1.48 3.64
CA HIS A 11 5.66 1.28 3.20
C HIS A 11 5.73 0.08 2.27
N THR A 12 6.37 0.25 1.12
CA THR A 12 6.61 -0.80 0.13
C THR A 12 7.97 -1.43 0.34
N GLN A 13 8.33 -2.40 -0.49
CA GLN A 13 9.67 -2.99 -0.59
C GLN A 13 10.80 -1.96 -0.81
N TYR A 14 10.49 -0.70 -1.13
CA TYR A 14 11.49 0.37 -1.27
C TYR A 14 11.82 1.09 0.05
N SER A 15 11.07 0.86 1.12
CA SER A 15 11.51 1.20 2.48
C SER A 15 12.57 0.18 2.92
N LEU A 16 13.84 0.46 2.66
CA LEU A 16 14.92 -0.53 2.71
C LEU A 16 15.14 -1.21 4.08
N LEU A 17 14.74 -0.55 5.18
CA LEU A 17 14.98 -1.05 6.54
C LEU A 17 13.85 -1.94 7.06
N ASP A 18 12.61 -1.69 6.65
CA ASP A 18 11.40 -2.26 7.27
C ASP A 18 10.23 -2.52 6.28
N GLY A 19 10.41 -2.17 5.01
CA GLY A 19 9.44 -2.37 3.95
C GLY A 19 9.36 -3.82 3.47
N ALA A 20 8.24 -4.49 3.76
CA ALA A 20 8.03 -5.89 3.36
C ALA A 20 7.05 -6.06 2.17
N ALA A 21 6.29 -5.02 1.81
CA ALA A 21 5.22 -5.12 0.83
C ALA A 21 5.74 -4.95 -0.61
N ARG A 22 5.86 -6.05 -1.37
CA ARG A 22 6.19 -6.00 -2.80
C ARG A 22 5.03 -5.40 -3.60
N LEU A 23 5.32 -4.50 -4.55
CA LEU A 23 4.29 -3.73 -5.27
C LEU A 23 3.20 -4.62 -5.90
N GLY A 24 3.58 -5.70 -6.59
CA GLY A 24 2.62 -6.60 -7.24
C GLY A 24 1.66 -7.28 -6.26
N ASP A 25 2.19 -7.78 -5.14
CA ASP A 25 1.40 -8.45 -4.10
C ASP A 25 0.49 -7.42 -3.40
N MET A 26 0.99 -6.21 -3.14
CA MET A 26 0.25 -5.11 -2.52
C MET A 26 -0.94 -4.66 -3.37
N PHE A 27 -0.73 -4.40 -4.67
CA PHE A 27 -1.82 -3.96 -5.56
C PHE A 27 -2.88 -5.05 -5.75
N LYS A 28 -2.46 -6.33 -5.81
CA LYS A 28 -3.39 -7.46 -5.85
C LYS A 28 -4.27 -7.49 -4.60
N ALA A 29 -3.67 -7.37 -3.40
CA ALA A 29 -4.41 -7.36 -2.14
C ALA A 29 -5.38 -6.17 -2.04
N CYS A 30 -4.97 -4.96 -2.45
CA CYS A 30 -5.85 -3.79 -2.50
C CYS A 30 -7.07 -4.00 -3.39
N ASN A 31 -6.87 -4.59 -4.57
CA ASN A 31 -7.94 -4.90 -5.50
C ASN A 31 -8.91 -5.96 -4.92
N GLU A 32 -8.39 -7.02 -4.30
CA GLU A 32 -9.20 -8.05 -3.62
C GLU A 32 -10.02 -7.48 -2.46
N MET A 33 -9.51 -6.45 -1.77
CA MET A 33 -10.22 -5.73 -0.71
C MET A 33 -11.17 -4.63 -1.22
N GLY A 34 -11.29 -4.44 -2.54
CA GLY A 34 -12.17 -3.42 -3.14
C GLY A 34 -11.70 -1.99 -2.95
N MET A 35 -10.39 -1.77 -2.72
CA MET A 35 -9.82 -0.43 -2.62
C MET A 35 -9.55 0.14 -4.00
N SER A 36 -10.08 1.32 -4.29
CA SER A 36 -9.87 2.02 -5.58
C SER A 36 -8.60 2.87 -5.63
N HIS A 37 -8.02 3.18 -4.47
CA HIS A 37 -6.85 4.05 -4.33
C HIS A 37 -5.92 3.50 -3.24
N ILE A 38 -4.64 3.85 -3.33
CA ILE A 38 -3.61 3.61 -2.31
C ILE A 38 -2.54 4.70 -2.44
N ALA A 39 -1.98 5.16 -1.31
CA ALA A 39 -0.79 6.02 -1.32
C ALA A 39 0.43 5.23 -0.87
N MET A 40 1.58 5.52 -1.48
CA MET A 40 2.90 5.00 -1.08
C MET A 40 3.64 6.11 -0.33
N THR A 41 4.17 5.79 0.85
CA THR A 41 4.83 6.76 1.75
C THR A 41 6.10 6.16 2.33
N ASP A 42 7.04 5.78 1.45
CA ASP A 42 8.27 5.09 1.85
C ASP A 42 9.21 5.98 2.70
N HIS A 43 10.06 5.35 3.50
CA HIS A 43 10.98 6.06 4.39
C HIS A 43 12.06 6.83 3.63
N GLY A 44 11.95 8.17 3.62
CA GLY A 44 12.98 9.06 3.06
C GLY A 44 13.26 8.82 1.57
N ASN A 45 12.28 8.25 0.87
CA ASN A 45 12.31 7.93 -0.55
C ASN A 45 11.20 8.71 -1.29
N LEU A 46 10.97 8.36 -2.55
CA LEU A 46 9.98 8.90 -3.48
C LEU A 46 8.57 9.09 -2.88
#